data_AF-A0A2E3P7D0-F1
#
_entry.id   AF-A0A2E3P7D0-F1
#
_cell.length_a   1.000
_cell.length_b   1.000
_cell.length_c   1.000
_cell.angle_alpha   90.00
_cell.angle_beta   90.00
_cell.angle_gamma   90.00
#
_symmetry.space_group_name_H-M   'P 1'
#
loop_
_entity.id
_entity.type
_entity.pdbx_description
1 polymer ?
#
loop_
_entity_poly.entity_id
_entity_poly.type
_entity_poly.pdbx_seq_one_letter_code
_entity_poly.pdbx_strand_id
1 'polypeptide(L)' 'MTDEADAAQRLEERERDAAITRGRARARTGRNCVRCGEGIPADDLAANPDAMECNACVGGARP' A
#
# COMPACT_ATOMS: atom_id res chain seq x y z
N MET A 1 -20.54 30.17 5.10
CA MET A 1 -20.81 28.75 5.45
C MET A 1 -20.27 27.86 4.32
N THR A 2 -18.95 27.86 4.12
CA THR A 2 -18.29 27.23 2.96
C THR A 2 -16.98 26.53 3.39
N ASP A 3 -16.25 27.10 4.35
CA ASP A 3 -14.94 26.58 4.78
C ASP A 3 -14.95 25.14 5.31
N GLU A 4 -15.96 24.74 6.08
CA GLU A 4 -16.04 23.37 6.62
C GLU A 4 -16.37 22.33 5.54
N ALA A 5 -17.22 22.69 4.57
CA ALA A 5 -17.55 21.83 3.45
C ALA A 5 -16.36 21.68 2.48
N ASP A 6 -15.64 22.76 2.22
CA ASP A 6 -14.40 22.75 1.42
C ASP A 6 -13.26 21.99 2.12
N ALA A 7 -13.21 21.99 3.45
CA ALA A 7 -12.24 21.20 4.20
C ALA A 7 -12.58 19.70 4.15
N ALA A 8 -13.86 19.35 4.30
CA ALA A 8 -14.32 17.97 4.22
C ALA A 8 -14.08 17.35 2.82
N GLN A 9 -14.38 18.08 1.74
CA GLN A 9 -14.11 17.61 0.39
C GLN A 9 -12.61 17.37 0.14
N ARG A 10 -11.74 18.29 0.57
CA ARG A 10 -10.29 18.12 0.44
C ARG A 10 -9.75 16.93 1.24
N LEU A 11 -10.36 16.60 2.37
CA LEU A 11 -10.00 15.42 3.14
C LEU A 11 -10.41 14.15 2.39
N GLU A 12 -11.65 14.08 1.91
CA GLU A 12 -12.17 12.94 1.16
C GLU A 12 -11.34 12.67 -0.11
N GLU A 13 -10.96 13.73 -0.84
CA GLU A 13 -10.15 13.63 -2.04
C GLU A 13 -8.75 13.06 -1.74
N ARG A 14 -8.11 13.50 -0.64
CA ARG A 14 -6.83 12.96 -0.19
C ARG A 14 -6.93 11.49 0.21
N GLU A 15 -7.98 11.10 0.93
CA GLU A 15 -8.19 9.71 1.34
C GLU A 15 -8.42 8.81 0.13
N ARG A 16 -9.21 9.28 -0.84
CA ARG A 16 -9.47 8.58 -2.10
C ARG A 16 -8.20 8.40 -2.92
N ASP A 17 -7.40 9.44 -3.08
CA ASP A 17 -6.14 9.37 -3.82
C ASP A 17 -5.13 8.46 -3.15
N ALA A 18 -5.05 8.48 -1.80
CA ALA A 18 -4.23 7.56 -1.04
C ALA A 18 -4.70 6.10 -1.22
N ALA A 19 -6.00 5.85 -1.24
CA ALA A 19 -6.57 4.53 -1.49
C ALA A 19 -6.27 4.03 -2.92
N ILE A 20 -6.45 4.87 -3.94
CA ILE A 20 -6.12 4.54 -5.33
C ILE A 20 -4.63 4.24 -5.49
N THR A 21 -3.77 5.05 -4.85
CA THR A 21 -2.31 4.87 -4.91
C THR A 21 -1.89 3.55 -4.28
N ARG A 22 -2.41 3.21 -3.10
CA ARG A 22 -2.19 1.91 -2.45
C ARG A 22 -2.71 0.75 -3.31
N GLY A 23 -3.89 0.89 -3.90
CA GLY A 23 -4.47 -0.12 -4.80
C GLY A 23 -3.59 -0.37 -6.04
N ARG A 24 -3.05 0.68 -6.66
CA ARG A 24 -2.13 0.57 -7.80
C ARG A 24 -0.80 -0.11 -7.42
N ALA A 25 -0.28 0.19 -6.23
CA ALA A 25 0.94 -0.45 -5.74
C ALA A 25 0.74 -1.97 -5.55
N ARG A 26 -0.40 -2.40 -5.02
CA ARG A 26 -0.77 -3.81 -4.88
C ARG A 26 -0.95 -4.51 -6.23
N ALA A 27 -1.55 -3.84 -7.21
CA ALA A 27 -1.77 -4.43 -8.53
C ALA A 27 -0.47 -4.68 -9.33
N ARG A 28 0.61 -3.93 -9.07
CA ARG A 28 1.87 -4.02 -9.84
C ARG A 28 2.67 -5.30 -9.59
N THR A 29 2.53 -5.91 -8.43
CA THR A 29 3.42 -6.99 -7.97
C THR A 29 2.83 -8.38 -8.12
N GLY A 30 1.53 -8.49 -8.44
CA GLY A 30 0.82 -9.76 -8.62
C GLY A 30 0.66 -10.60 -7.34
N ARG A 31 1.43 -10.31 -6.29
CA ARG A 31 1.43 -11.03 -5.02
C ARG A 31 1.52 -10.05 -3.85
N ASN A 32 0.61 -10.19 -2.88
CA ASN A 32 0.55 -9.33 -1.69
C ASN A 32 1.11 -10.06 -0.46
N CYS A 33 1.76 -9.32 0.42
CA CYS A 33 2.25 -9.78 1.71
C CYS A 33 1.09 -10.21 2.61
N VAL A 34 1.15 -11.42 3.17
CA VAL A 34 0.09 -11.95 4.04
C VAL A 34 -0.01 -11.21 5.38
N ARG A 35 1.05 -10.50 5.80
CA ARG A 35 1.10 -9.79 7.09
C ARG A 35 0.57 -8.36 6.99
N CYS A 36 1.01 -7.58 6.01
CA CYS A 36 0.63 -6.16 5.88
C CYS A 36 -0.32 -5.86 4.72
N GLY A 37 -0.56 -6.81 3.82
CA GLY A 37 -1.42 -6.65 2.65
C GLY A 37 -0.85 -5.77 1.53
N GLU A 38 0.38 -5.26 1.67
CA GLU A 38 1.07 -4.51 0.63
C GLU A 38 1.67 -5.44 -0.42
N GLY A 39 1.86 -4.93 -1.64
CA GLY A 39 2.48 -5.68 -2.73
C GLY A 39 3.92 -6.08 -2.38
N ILE A 40 4.28 -7.35 -2.59
CA ILE A 40 5.66 -7.82 -2.37
C ILE A 40 6.54 -7.26 -3.52
N PRO A 41 7.65 -6.56 -3.22
CA PRO A 41 8.52 -5.98 -4.25
C PRO A 41 8.93 -7.00 -5.31
N ALA A 42 9.03 -6.58 -6.56
CA ALA A 42 9.45 -7.46 -7.65
C ALA A 42 10.86 -8.04 -7.41
N ASP A 43 11.76 -7.28 -6.78
CA ASP A 43 13.10 -7.75 -6.42
C ASP A 43 13.06 -8.87 -5.36
N ASP A 44 12.16 -8.76 -4.38
CA ASP A 44 11.95 -9.81 -3.37
C ASP A 44 11.39 -11.08 -4.03
N LEU A 45 10.44 -10.94 -4.96
CA LEU A 45 9.88 -12.05 -5.73
C LEU A 45 10.87 -12.64 -6.74
N ALA A 46 11.81 -11.85 -7.27
CA ALA A 46 12.86 -12.34 -8.14
C ALA A 46 13.88 -13.19 -7.37
N ALA A 47 14.22 -12.79 -6.14
CA ALA A 47 15.08 -13.57 -5.25
C ALA A 47 14.38 -14.80 -4.66
N ASN A 48 13.09 -14.67 -4.33
CA ASN A 48 12.25 -15.75 -3.81
C ASN A 48 10.83 -15.68 -4.42
N PRO A 49 10.56 -16.44 -5.50
CA PRO A 49 9.27 -16.43 -6.18
C PRO A 49 8.09 -16.86 -5.30
N ASP A 50 8.36 -17.58 -4.21
CA ASP A 50 7.36 -18.11 -3.28
C ASP A 50 7.25 -17.28 -2.00
N ALA A 51 7.83 -16.08 -1.97
CA ALA A 51 7.70 -15.17 -0.85
C ALA A 51 6.21 -14.89 -0.53
N MET A 52 5.86 -15.10 0.74
CA MET A 52 4.52 -14.84 1.31
C MET A 52 4.50 -13.55 2.13
N GLU A 53 5.67 -13.09 2.60
CA GLU A 53 5.84 -11.87 3.41
C GLU A 53 6.85 -10.95 2.73
N CYS A 54 6.64 -9.63 2.79
CA CYS A 54 7.61 -8.66 2.28
C CYS A 54 8.81 -8.53 3.23
N ASN A 55 9.97 -8.13 2.71
CA ASN A 55 11.19 -7.99 3.51
C ASN A 55 11.04 -7.07 4.73
N ALA A 56 10.20 -6.02 4.65
CA ALA A 56 9.88 -5.17 5.79
C ALA A 56 9.20 -5.94 6.95
N CYS A 57 8.31 -6.88 6.62
CA CYS A 57 7.61 -7.72 7.60
C CYS A 57 8.49 -8.84 8.15
N VAL A 58 9.37 -9.42 7.32
CA VAL A 58 10.30 -10.50 7.71
C VAL A 58 11.41 -9.97 8.61
N GLY A 59 12.00 -8.83 8.27
CA GLY A 59 13.11 -8.21 9.02
C GLY A 59 12.71 -7.54 10.34
N GLY A 60 11.43 -7.59 10.74
CA GLY A 60 10.95 -6.93 11.96
C GLY A 60 10.95 -5.41 11.90
N ALA A 61 11.17 -4.82 10.72
CA ALA A 61 11.12 -3.38 10.52
C ALA A 61 9.66 -2.92 10.42
N ARG A 62 8.97 -2.88 11.56
CA ARG A 62 7.89 -1.91 11.71
C ARG A 62 8.52 -0.52 11.92
N PRO A 63 7.98 0.55 11.33
CA PRO A 63 8.14 1.87 11.91
C PRO A 63 7.51 1.92 13.31
#